data_AF-A0A7X8EHD2-F1
#
_entry.id   AF-A0A7X8EHD2-F1
#
_cell.length_a   1.000
_cell.length_b   1.000
_cell.length_c   1.000
_cell.angle_alpha   90.00
_cell.angle_beta   90.00
_cell.angle_gamma   90.00
#
_symmetry.space_group_name_H-M   'P 1'
#
loop_
_entity.id
_entity.type
_entity.pdbx_description
1 polymer ?
#
loop_
_entity_poly.entity_id
_entity_poly.type
_entity_poly.pdbx_seq_one_letter_code
_entity_poly.pdbx_strand_id
1 'polypeptide(L)' 'MKKILLSTLLCIALFLTATAQQQGFNYQAAIQKQDGTTLQNKEVNLRISLINQNSSSVYYSETHNS' A
#
# COMPACT_ATOMS: atom_id res chain seq x y z
N MET A 1 24.97 32.98 -13.95
CA MET A 1 24.01 32.16 -14.72
C MET A 1 24.13 30.66 -14.43
N LYS A 2 25.31 30.03 -14.53
CA LYS A 2 25.50 28.58 -14.24
C LYS A 2 25.02 28.11 -12.85
N LYS A 3 25.25 28.91 -11.79
CA LYS A 3 24.82 28.57 -10.42
C LYS A 3 23.30 28.59 -10.22
N ILE A 4 22.61 29.51 -10.90
CA ILE A 4 21.15 29.63 -10.86
C ILE A 4 20.54 28.42 -11.57
N LEU A 5 21.03 28.09 -12.77
CA LEU A 5 20.61 26.90 -13.52
C LEU A 5 20.78 25.62 -12.68
N LEU A 6 21.92 25.46 -12.01
CA LEU A 6 22.19 24.29 -11.16
C LEU A 6 21.24 24.22 -9.96
N SER A 7 20.95 25.36 -9.33
CA SER A 7 19.99 25.44 -8.21
C SER A 7 18.58 25.07 -8.67
N THR A 8 18.13 25.61 -9.81
CA THR A 8 16.82 25.27 -10.39
C THR A 8 16.73 23.78 -10.72
N LEU A 9 17.78 23.22 -11.32
CA LEU A 9 17.84 21.80 -11.69
C LEU A 9 17.80 20.90 -10.44
N LEU A 10 18.53 21.28 -9.38
CA LEU A 10 18.52 20.57 -8.11
C LEU A 10 17.14 20.60 -7.44
N CYS A 11 16.48 21.76 -7.41
CA CYS A 11 15.12 21.87 -6.88
C CYS A 11 14.14 20.98 -7.64
N ILE A 12 14.18 20.99 -8.97
CA ILE A 12 13.32 20.13 -9.80
C ILE A 12 13.58 18.64 -9.51
N ALA A 13 14.84 18.23 -9.39
CA ALA A 13 15.20 16.85 -9.07
C ALA A 13 14.68 16.40 -7.70
N LEU A 14 14.70 17.29 -6.69
CA LEU A 14 14.19 16.99 -5.35
C LEU A 14 12.67 16.85 -5.28
N PHE A 15 11.90 17.58 -6.10
CA PHE A 15 10.44 17.45 -6.13
C PHE A 15 9.97 16.19 -6.87
N LEU A 16 10.74 15.68 -7.82
CA LEU A 16 10.40 14.47 -8.58
C LEU A 16 10.52 13.18 -7.76
N THR A 17 11.29 13.16 -6.67
CA THR A 17 11.44 11.96 -5.81
C THR A 17 10.31 11.80 -4.80
N ALA A 18 9.57 12.86 -4.48
CA ALA A 18 8.46 12.81 -3.53
C ALA A 18 7.26 11.99 -4.04
N THR A 19 7.11 11.81 -5.36
CA THR A 19 6.00 11.06 -5.97
C THR A 19 6.31 9.57 -6.15
N ALA A 20 7.53 9.13 -5.87
CA ALA A 20 7.96 7.73 -6.03
C ALA A 20 7.64 6.85 -4.81
N GLN A 21 7.01 7.38 -3.76
CA GLN A 21 6.53 6.54 -2.67
C GLN A 21 5.36 5.68 -3.16
N GLN A 22 5.58 4.36 -3.20
CA GLN A 22 4.55 3.39 -3.52
C GLN A 22 3.38 3.57 -2.55
N GLN A 23 2.27 4.12 -3.05
CA GLN A 23 1.09 4.37 -2.25
C GLN A 23 0.33 3.06 -2.06
N GLY A 24 0.65 2.35 -0.98
CA GLY A 24 0.02 1.10 -0.60
C GLY A 24 0.63 -0.14 -1.26
N PHE A 25 -0.07 -1.26 -1.15
CA PHE A 25 0.31 -2.54 -1.73
C PHE A 25 -0.92 -3.21 -2.35
N ASN A 26 -0.71 -3.95 -3.44
CA ASN A 26 -1.78 -4.71 -4.07
C ASN A 26 -2.06 -5.98 -3.25
N TYR A 27 -3.34 -6.30 -3.09
CA TYR A 27 -3.78 -7.51 -2.40
C TYR A 27 -4.91 -8.18 -3.19
N GLN A 28 -5.00 -9.50 -3.06
CA GLN A 28 -6.10 -10.30 -3.59
C GLN A 28 -6.40 -11.42 -2.59
N ALA A 29 -7.68 -11.65 -2.31
CA ALA A 29 -8.13 -12.78 -1.53
C ALA A 29 -8.67 -13.86 -2.48
N ALA A 30 -8.27 -15.11 -2.27
CA ALA A 30 -8.82 -16.26 -2.96
C ALA A 30 -9.20 -17.33 -1.93
N ILE A 31 -10.43 -17.82 -2.01
CA ILE A 31 -10.88 -18.94 -1.19
C ILE A 31 -10.67 -20.21 -2.00
N GLN A 32 -10.00 -21.21 -1.43
CA GLN A 32 -9.75 -22.50 -2.07
C GLN A 32 -10.24 -23.63 -1.18
N LYS A 33 -10.73 -24.71 -1.79
CA LYS A 33 -11.01 -25.97 -1.10
C LYS A 33 -9.70 -26.70 -0.76
N GLN A 34 -9.81 -27.75 0.05
CA GLN A 34 -8.68 -28.63 0.38
C GLN A 34 -8.07 -29.32 -0.85
N ASP A 35 -8.85 -29.47 -1.93
CA ASP A 35 -8.40 -30.03 -3.21
C ASP A 35 -7.74 -28.99 -4.15
N GLY A 36 -7.60 -27.73 -3.73
CA GLY A 36 -7.04 -26.64 -4.54
C GLY A 36 -8.02 -25.95 -5.49
N THR A 37 -9.28 -26.39 -5.54
CA THR A 37 -10.30 -25.72 -6.37
C THR A 37 -10.67 -24.36 -5.79
N THR A 38 -10.56 -23.30 -6.59
CA THR A 38 -11.00 -21.94 -6.22
C THR A 38 -12.53 -21.87 -6.06
N LEU A 39 -12.99 -21.36 -4.92
CA LEU A 39 -14.38 -21.00 -4.68
C LEU A 39 -14.63 -19.58 -5.18
N GLN A 40 -15.40 -19.48 -6.25
CA GLN A 40 -15.79 -18.20 -6.85
C GLN A 40 -17.09 -17.65 -6.25
N ASN A 41 -17.35 -16.36 -6.46
CA ASN A 41 -18.59 -15.66 -6.09
C ASN A 41 -18.95 -15.80 -4.60
N LYS A 42 -17.95 -15.69 -3.73
CA LYS A 42 -18.14 -15.62 -2.28
C LYS A 42 -17.80 -14.22 -1.83
N GLU A 43 -18.64 -13.67 -0.97
CA GLU A 43 -18.34 -12.41 -0.31
C GLU A 43 -17.11 -12.60 0.57
N VAL A 44 -16.11 -11.74 0.36
CA VAL A 44 -14.88 -11.75 1.15
C VAL A 44 -14.63 -10.35 1.71
N ASN A 45 -14.52 -10.26 3.03
CA ASN A 45 -14.18 -9.03 3.73
C ASN A 45 -12.74 -9.13 4.22
N LEU A 46 -11.83 -8.32 3.64
CA LEU A 46 -10.43 -8.23 4.05
C LEU A 46 -10.26 -7.08 5.04
N ARG A 47 -9.70 -7.36 6.22
CA ARG A 47 -9.30 -6.33 7.19
C ARG A 47 -7.79 -6.23 7.29
N ILE A 48 -7.26 -5.04 7.08
CA ILE A 48 -5.83 -4.73 7.25
C ILE A 48 -5.72 -3.82 8.48
N SER A 49 -4.84 -4.14 9.43
CA SER A 49 -4.68 -3.34 10.66
C SER A 49 -3.21 -3.15 11.02
N LEU A 50 -2.86 -1.91 11.37
CA LEU A 50 -1.57 -1.57 11.96
C LEU A 50 -1.71 -1.70 13.48
N ILE A 51 -1.02 -2.66 14.07
CA ILE A 51 -1.06 -2.93 15.50
C ILE A 51 0.31 -2.71 16.13
N ASN A 52 0.34 -2.45 17.44
CA ASN A 52 1.61 -2.45 18.18
C ASN A 52 2.19 -3.88 18.28
N GLN A 53 3.47 -4.00 18.63
CA GLN A 53 4.15 -5.30 18.73
C GLN A 53 3.45 -6.28 19.68
N ASN A 54 2.84 -5.76 20.75
CA ASN A 54 2.18 -6.56 21.77
C ASN A 54 0.69 -6.82 21.46
N SER A 55 0.21 -6.45 20.26
CA SER A 55 -1.18 -6.57 19.82
C SER A 55 -2.22 -5.92 20.75
N SER A 56 -1.79 -5.04 21.65
CA SER A 56 -2.64 -4.37 22.65
C SER A 56 -3.30 -3.10 22.14
N SER A 57 -2.84 -2.57 21.00
CA SER A 57 -3.38 -1.34 20.43
C SER A 57 -3.42 -1.41 18.90
N VAL A 58 -4.53 -0.94 18.34
CA VAL A 58 -4.74 -0.79 16.89
C VAL A 58 -4.62 0.69 16.55
N TYR A 59 -3.64 1.05 15.74
CA TYR A 59 -3.38 2.43 15.33
C TYR A 59 -4.10 2.80 14.03
N TYR A 60 -4.34 1.81 13.18
CA TYR A 60 -5.05 1.97 11.92
C TYR A 60 -5.78 0.66 11.59
N SER A 61 -6.98 0.76 11.03
CA SER A 61 -7.73 -0.39 10.54
C SER A 61 -8.57 0.04 9.34
N GLU A 62 -8.52 -0.77 8.29
CA GLU A 62 -9.36 -0.62 7.11
C GLU A 62 -10.00 -1.95 6.77
N THR A 63 -11.18 -1.90 6.13
CA THR A 63 -11.89 -3.09 5.65
C THR A 63 -12.24 -2.88 4.19
N HIS A 64 -11.92 -3.86 3.36
CA HIS A 64 -12.20 -3.89 1.93
C HIS A 64 -13.11 -5.07 1.62
N ASN A 65 -14.18 -4.80 0.90
CA ASN A 65 -15.17 -5.79 0.54
C ASN A 65 -14.99 -6.11 -0.95
N SER A 66 -14.97 -7.39 -1.29
CA SER A 66 -14.84 -7.87 -2.67
C SER A 66 -15.88 -8.90 -3.03
#